data_AF-A0AAN7ST39-F1
#
_entry.id   AF-A0AAN7ST39-F1
#
_cell.length_a   1.000
_cell.length_b   1.000
_cell.length_c   1.000
_cell.angle_alpha   90.00
_cell.angle_beta   90.00
_cell.angle_gamma   90.00
#
_symmetry.space_group_name_H-M   'P 1'
#
loop_
_entity.id
_entity.type
_entity.pdbx_description
1 polymer ?
#
loop_
_entity_poly.entity_id
_entity_poly.type
_entity_poly.pdbx_seq_one_letter_code
_entity_poly.pdbx_strand_id
1 'polypeptide(L)'
;MTRNQDGHKLQRTLRKRIMRLATWNIQGLRTKQAKVLKEPKEKNIDICVLTKTKKKGKGNEKIGEYIHFYSGVSFIRNTKTISRVGRNHAGDRKKMEKS
;
A
#
# COMPACT_ATOMS: atom_id res chain seq x y z
N MET A 1 6.55 -31.71 59.97
CA MET A 1 6.72 -31.71 58.50
C MET A 1 5.47 -31.13 57.87
N THR A 2 5.41 -29.81 57.70
CA THR A 2 4.26 -29.10 57.11
C THR A 2 4.38 -29.15 55.59
N ARG A 3 3.35 -29.70 54.92
CA ARG A 3 3.25 -29.73 53.46
C ARG A 3 3.16 -28.30 52.93
N ASN A 4 4.15 -27.88 52.14
CA ASN A 4 4.14 -26.60 51.42
C ASN A 4 2.88 -26.48 50.56
N GLN A 5 2.05 -25.48 50.85
CA GLN A 5 0.84 -25.12 50.11
C GLN A 5 1.12 -24.10 48.98
N ASP A 6 2.36 -23.99 48.52
CA ASP A 6 2.76 -22.98 47.53
C ASP A 6 2.57 -23.42 46.06
N GLY A 7 1.61 -24.32 45.81
CA GLY A 7 1.31 -24.85 44.47
C GLY A 7 0.48 -23.93 43.57
N HIS A 8 0.04 -22.75 44.03
CA HIS A 8 -0.96 -21.94 43.32
C HIS A 8 -0.58 -20.47 43.06
N LYS A 9 0.72 -20.14 42.98
CA LYS A 9 1.16 -18.77 42.61
C LYS A 9 2.11 -18.70 41.42
N LEU A 10 2.06 -19.69 40.53
CA LEU A 10 2.74 -19.63 39.22
C LEU A 10 1.77 -19.35 38.08
N GLN A 11 0.74 -18.54 38.33
CA GLN A 11 0.18 -17.71 37.26
C GLN A 11 1.22 -16.64 36.94
N ARG A 12 2.26 -17.01 36.18
CA ARG A 12 2.88 -16.06 35.26
C ARG A 12 1.71 -15.49 34.48
N THR A 13 1.34 -14.26 34.78
CA THR A 13 0.34 -13.50 34.04
C THR A 13 0.83 -13.43 32.60
N LEU A 14 0.46 -14.43 31.79
CA LEU A 14 0.67 -14.41 30.36
C LEU A 14 -0.08 -13.18 29.87
N ARG A 15 0.63 -12.06 29.69
CA ARG A 15 0.06 -10.84 29.14
C ARG A 15 -0.73 -11.25 27.91
N LYS A 16 -2.05 -11.05 27.95
CA LYS A 16 -2.96 -11.39 26.87
C LYS A 16 -2.45 -10.69 25.60
N ARG A 17 -1.89 -11.45 24.65
CA ARG A 17 -1.45 -10.93 23.36
C ARG A 17 -2.69 -10.73 22.51
N ILE A 18 -3.08 -9.48 22.27
CA ILE A 18 -4.23 -9.13 21.45
C ILE A 18 -3.70 -8.50 20.17
N MET A 19 -4.10 -9.07 19.02
CA MET A 19 -3.86 -8.50 17.69
C MET A 19 -5.17 -7.90 17.16
N ARG A 20 -5.13 -6.66 16.67
CA ARG A 20 -6.27 -5.91 16.17
C ARG A 20 -6.24 -5.86 14.65
N LEU A 21 -7.25 -6.45 14.03
CA LEU A 21 -7.44 -6.48 12.58
C LEU A 21 -8.60 -5.56 12.21
N ALA A 22 -8.49 -4.86 11.08
CA ALA A 22 -9.57 -4.05 10.54
C ALA A 22 -9.67 -4.18 9.01
N THR A 23 -10.88 -3.95 8.49
CA THR A 23 -11.12 -3.78 7.05
C THR A 23 -11.83 -2.45 6.82
N TRP A 24 -11.43 -1.72 5.79
CA TRP A 24 -12.02 -0.44 5.45
C TRP A 24 -12.16 -0.25 3.94
N ASN A 25 -13.39 -0.13 3.47
CA ASN A 25 -13.69 0.32 2.12
C ASN A 25 -13.57 1.85 2.05
N ILE A 26 -12.54 2.35 1.37
CA ILE A 26 -12.23 3.77 1.32
C ILE A 26 -12.80 4.48 0.08
N GLN A 27 -13.37 3.74 -0.89
CA GLN A 27 -13.94 4.31 -2.14
C GLN A 27 -12.99 5.28 -2.88
N GLY A 28 -11.69 4.99 -2.86
CA GLY A 28 -10.64 5.81 -3.49
C GLY A 28 -9.66 6.38 -2.47
N LEU A 29 -8.37 6.11 -2.67
CA LEU A 29 -7.29 6.52 -1.77
C LEU A 29 -6.86 7.97 -1.97
N ARG A 30 -6.92 8.49 -3.20
CA ARG A 30 -6.29 9.77 -3.60
C ARG A 30 -6.60 10.94 -2.67
N THR A 31 -7.85 11.09 -2.25
CA THR A 31 -8.30 12.21 -1.39
C THR A 31 -8.28 11.87 0.11
N LYS A 32 -7.99 10.62 0.48
CA LYS A 32 -8.12 10.11 1.86
C LYS A 32 -6.79 9.67 2.47
N GLN A 33 -5.66 9.91 1.80
CA GLN A 33 -4.34 9.45 2.23
C GLN A 33 -4.03 9.83 3.69
N ALA A 34 -4.17 11.10 4.06
CA ALA A 34 -3.91 11.56 5.42
C ALA A 34 -4.79 10.83 6.47
N LYS A 35 -6.07 10.65 6.16
CA LYS A 35 -7.03 9.98 7.05
C LYS A 35 -6.73 8.48 7.20
N VAL A 36 -6.36 7.84 6.09
CA VAL A 36 -5.98 6.42 6.05
C VAL A 36 -4.73 6.11 6.86
N LEU A 37 -3.84 7.08 7.05
CA LEU A 37 -2.65 6.92 7.91
C LEU A 37 -2.95 7.19 9.38
N LYS A 38 -3.85 8.14 9.64
CA LYS A 38 -4.18 8.57 11.00
C LYS A 38 -5.08 7.57 11.73
N GLU A 39 -6.15 7.10 11.08
CA GLU A 39 -7.17 6.28 11.76
C GLU A 39 -6.68 4.92 12.29
N PRO A 40 -5.93 4.10 11.51
CA PRO A 40 -5.44 2.82 12.02
C PRO A 40 -4.53 3.00 13.23
N LYS A 41 -3.71 4.06 13.22
CA LYS A 41 -2.83 4.41 14.33
C LYS A 41 -3.64 4.79 15.58
N GLU A 42 -4.60 5.69 15.44
CA GLU A 42 -5.45 6.13 16.57
C GLU A 42 -6.25 4.98 17.20
N LYS A 43 -6.65 3.99 16.39
CA LYS A 43 -7.39 2.80 16.85
C LYS A 43 -6.46 1.66 17.33
N ASN A 44 -5.14 1.86 17.26
CA ASN A 44 -4.10 0.84 17.48
C ASN A 44 -4.39 -0.44 16.68
N ILE A 45 -4.69 -0.31 15.39
CA ILE A 45 -4.86 -1.45 14.50
C ILE A 45 -3.48 -1.94 14.08
N ASP A 46 -3.23 -3.24 14.22
CA ASP A 46 -1.98 -3.88 13.81
C ASP A 46 -1.98 -4.15 12.30
N ILE A 47 -3.10 -4.63 11.76
CA ILE A 47 -3.26 -4.93 10.33
C ILE A 47 -4.58 -4.36 9.82
N CYS A 48 -4.51 -3.51 8.80
CA CYS A 48 -5.68 -2.93 8.14
C CYS A 48 -5.72 -3.31 6.66
N VAL A 49 -6.87 -3.84 6.22
CA VAL A 49 -7.13 -4.15 4.81
C VAL A 49 -7.96 -3.04 4.18
N LEU A 50 -7.41 -2.36 3.18
CA LEU A 50 -8.10 -1.29 2.47
C LEU A 50 -8.69 -1.83 1.15
N THR A 51 -9.99 -1.63 0.94
CA THR A 51 -10.68 -2.04 -0.28
C THR A 51 -11.18 -0.85 -1.10
N LYS A 52 -11.44 -1.08 -2.39
CA LYS A 52 -11.84 -0.05 -3.37
C LYS A 52 -10.90 1.17 -3.38
N THR A 53 -9.59 0.95 -3.20
CA THR A 53 -8.57 2.01 -3.11
C THR A 53 -8.39 2.79 -4.41
N LYS A 54 -8.77 2.18 -5.56
CA LYS A 54 -8.49 2.68 -6.92
C LYS A 54 -6.99 2.88 -7.20
N LYS A 55 -6.09 2.39 -6.35
CA LYS A 55 -4.64 2.37 -6.58
C LYS A 55 -4.33 1.37 -7.70
N LYS A 56 -3.44 1.74 -8.61
CA LYS A 56 -3.00 0.93 -9.75
C LYS A 56 -1.66 0.27 -9.45
N GLY A 57 -1.35 -0.81 -10.16
CA GLY A 57 -0.09 -1.54 -10.01
C GLY A 57 -0.03 -2.34 -8.70
N LYS A 58 1.16 -2.89 -8.44
CA LYS A 58 1.46 -3.72 -7.28
C LYS A 58 2.78 -3.27 -6.65
N GLY A 59 2.95 -3.52 -5.37
CA GLY A 59 4.19 -3.21 -4.66
C GLY A 59 3.98 -3.07 -3.16
N ASN A 60 5.02 -2.58 -2.51
CA ASN A 60 5.01 -2.26 -1.10
C ASN A 60 5.69 -0.92 -0.86
N GLU A 61 5.27 -0.21 0.17
CA GLU A 61 5.83 1.07 0.58
C GLU A 61 5.79 1.19 2.10
N LYS A 62 6.77 1.89 2.68
CA LYS A 62 6.72 2.23 4.10
C LYS A 62 5.89 3.51 4.24
N ILE A 63 4.82 3.46 5.05
CA ILE A 63 4.03 4.66 5.34
C ILE A 63 3.90 4.83 6.85
N GLY A 64 4.59 5.83 7.37
CA GLY A 64 4.76 6.01 8.81
C GLY A 64 5.37 4.76 9.44
N GLU A 65 4.64 4.17 10.38
CA GLU A 65 5.02 2.97 11.13
C GLU A 65 4.52 1.67 10.47
N TYR A 66 3.75 1.77 9.38
CA TYR A 66 3.17 0.62 8.70
C TYR A 66 3.96 0.25 7.44
N ILE A 67 4.01 -1.04 7.16
CA ILE A 67 4.38 -1.55 5.84
C ILE A 67 3.09 -1.74 5.04
N HIS A 68 2.90 -0.95 4.01
CA HIS A 68 1.72 -1.01 3.15
C HIS A 68 2.02 -1.88 1.94
N PHE A 69 1.32 -3.01 1.84
CA PHE A 69 1.30 -3.83 0.65
C PHE A 69 0.06 -3.48 -0.18
N TYR A 70 0.23 -3.26 -1.48
CA TYR A 70 -0.88 -2.95 -2.37
C TYR A 70 -0.84 -3.80 -3.64
N SER A 71 -2.04 -4.12 -4.10
CA SER A 71 -2.28 -4.77 -5.38
C SER A 71 -3.52 -4.15 -6.00
N GLY A 72 -3.39 -3.72 -7.25
CA GLY A 72 -4.44 -3.13 -8.05
C GLY A 72 -4.24 -3.50 -9.51
N VAL A 73 -5.17 -3.08 -10.35
CA VAL A 73 -5.10 -3.41 -11.79
C VAL A 73 -3.83 -2.85 -12.41
N SER A 74 -3.24 -3.62 -13.32
CA SER A 74 -2.00 -3.26 -14.02
C SER A 74 -2.14 -1.90 -14.70
N PHE A 75 -1.05 -1.14 -14.69
CA PHE A 75 -0.95 0.05 -15.52
C PHE A 75 -0.72 -0.43 -16.96
N ILE A 76 -1.79 -0.56 -17.73
CA ILE A 76 -1.66 -0.73 -19.18
C ILE A 76 -1.20 0.63 -19.70
N ARG A 77 0.10 0.77 -20.00
CA ARG A 77 0.59 1.87 -20.85
C ARG A 77 -0.15 1.71 -22.18
N ASN A 78 -1.08 2.61 -22.49
CA ASN A 78 -1.70 2.65 -23.81
C ASN A 78 -0.59 2.72 -24.87
N THR A 79 -0.31 1.60 -25.53
CA THR A 79 0.69 1.47 -26.60
C THR A 79 0.35 2.34 -27.82
N LYS A 80 -0.88 2.86 -27.91
CA LYS A 80 -1.33 3.77 -28.96
C LYS A 80 -0.70 5.17 -28.93
N THR A 81 -0.14 5.60 -27.80
CA THR A 81 0.50 6.94 -27.72
C THR A 81 1.91 6.93 -28.30
N ILE A 82 2.64 5.81 -28.24
CA ILE A 82 4.02 5.72 -28.74
C ILE A 82 4.05 5.64 -30.28
N SER A 83 3.03 5.07 -30.92
CA SER A 83 2.92 4.99 -32.40
C SER A 83 2.63 6.32 -33.12
N ARG A 84 2.45 7.43 -32.40
CA ARG A 84 2.25 8.78 -33.00
C ARG A 84 3.50 9.65 -33.00
N VAL A 85 4.51 9.35 -32.18
CA VAL A 85 5.72 10.19 -32.06
C VAL A 85 6.77 9.85 -33.13
N GLY A 86 6.68 8.69 -33.79
CA GLY A 86 7.67 8.23 -34.78
C GLY A 86 7.45 8.63 -36.25
N ARG A 87 6.50 9.52 -36.58
CA ARG A 87 6.18 9.84 -38.00
C ARG A 87 6.54 11.24 -38.49
N ASN A 88 7.12 12.10 -37.65
CA ASN A 88 7.37 13.52 -38.01
C ASN A 88 8.85 13.87 -38.28
N HIS A 89 9.69 12.92 -38.73
CA HIS A 89 11.11 13.18 -39.06
C HIS A 89 11.57 12.59 -40.41
N ALA A 90 10.70 12.57 -41.41
CA ALA A 90 11.05 12.15 -42.78
C ALA A 90 10.96 13.27 -43.84
N GLY A 91 10.74 14.54 -43.44
CA GLY A 91 10.49 15.65 -44.36
C GLY A 91 11.65 16.63 -44.63
N ASP A 92 12.67 16.71 -43.77
CA ASP A 92 13.59 17.86 -43.77
C ASP A 92 14.95 17.65 -44.46
N ARG A 93 15.13 16.60 -45.28
CA ARG A 93 16.40 16.35 -46.01
C ARG A 93 16.32 16.60 -47.53
N LYS A 94 15.59 17.61 -47.99
CA LYS A 94 15.61 18.00 -49.43
C LYS A 94 15.86 19.49 -49.70
N LYS A 95 16.49 20.23 -48.78
CA LYS A 95 16.75 21.67 -48.97
C LYS A 95 18.21 22.12 -48.80
N MET A 96 19.18 21.23 -48.97
CA MET A 96 20.61 21.58 -48.99
C MET A 96 21.36 20.96 -50.17
N GLU A 97 20.80 21.07 -51.37
CA GLU A 97 21.49 20.63 -52.58
C GLU A 97 21.11 21.52 -53.77
N LYS A 98 21.22 22.85 -53.57
CA LYS A 98 21.33 23.87 -54.62
C LYS A 98 22.06 25.09 -54.05
N SER A 99 23.39 25.00 -54.02
CA SER A 99 24.31 26.14 -54.03
C SER A 99 25.33 25.89 -55.12
#